data_AF-A0A2E1AWT9-F1
#
_entry.id   AF-A0A2E1AWT9-F1
#
_cell.length_a   1.000
_cell.length_b   1.000
_cell.length_c   1.000
_cell.angle_alpha   90.00
_cell.angle_beta   90.00
_cell.angle_gamma   90.00
#
_symmetry.space_group_name_H-M   'P 1'
#
loop_
_entity.id
_entity.type
_entity.pdbx_description
1 polymer ?
#
loop_
_entity_poly.entity_id
_entity_poly.type
_entity_poly.pdbx_seq_one_letter_code
_entity_poly.pdbx_strand_id
1 'polypeptide(L)'
;MLPKTEIVPVRRMLKTDTMGTLYIGRATRFLDEVIELKKSMAPADTSSNHECGARYRDSETLKEKYPYEHLYIELHGTDQGLELESEKLKSYLREFGELPPLNRMS
;
A
#
# COMPACT_ATOMS: atom_id res chain seq x y z
N MET A 1 -1.53 -25.16 4.10
CA MET A 1 -0.84 -23.94 4.59
C MET A 1 -0.36 -23.19 3.36
N LEU A 2 -0.81 -21.95 3.17
CA LEU A 2 -0.23 -21.08 2.14
C LEU A 2 1.25 -20.85 2.52
N PRO A 3 2.20 -20.85 1.58
CA PRO A 3 3.60 -20.63 1.89
C PRO A 3 3.76 -19.29 2.61
N LYS A 4 4.65 -19.26 3.61
CA LYS A 4 5.05 -18.03 4.31
C LYS A 4 5.71 -17.14 3.26
N THR A 5 4.98 -16.17 2.73
CA THR A 5 5.56 -15.12 1.91
C THR A 5 6.44 -14.30 2.84
N GLU A 6 7.75 -14.37 2.64
CA GLU A 6 8.70 -13.60 3.44
C GLU A 6 8.46 -12.12 3.19
N ILE A 7 8.26 -11.35 4.27
CA ILE A 7 8.02 -9.91 4.16
C ILE A 7 9.33 -9.24 3.73
N VAL A 8 9.28 -8.44 2.66
CA VAL A 8 10.43 -7.64 2.19
C VAL A 8 10.45 -6.32 2.96
N PRO A 9 11.46 -6.06 3.80
CA PRO A 9 11.53 -4.81 4.56
C PRO A 9 11.76 -3.60 3.66
N VAL A 10 11.19 -2.45 4.03
CA VAL A 10 11.43 -1.18 3.31
C VAL A 10 12.31 -0.26 4.14
N ARG A 11 13.43 0.17 3.58
CA ARG A 11 14.28 1.19 4.20
C ARG A 11 13.59 2.55 4.13
N ARG A 12 13.44 3.21 5.28
CA ARG A 12 12.88 4.56 5.43
C ARG A 12 13.92 5.56 5.88
N MET A 13 13.52 6.83 5.93
CA MET A 13 14.34 7.93 6.40
C MET A 13 14.91 7.69 7.81
N LEU A 14 14.09 7.31 8.78
CA LEU A 14 14.52 7.14 10.18
C LEU A 14 14.86 5.69 10.55
N LYS A 15 14.13 4.70 10.01
CA LYS A 15 14.21 3.29 10.40
C LYS A 15 13.93 2.35 9.23
N THR A 16 14.05 1.05 9.44
CA THR A 16 13.56 0.05 8.47
C THR A 16 12.15 -0.38 8.86
N ASP A 17 11.21 -0.24 7.94
CA ASP A 17 9.87 -0.81 8.06
C ASP A 17 9.93 -2.31 7.77
N THR A 18 9.95 -3.12 8.83
CA THR A 18 10.03 -4.58 8.75
C THR A 18 8.74 -5.23 8.30
N MET A 19 7.62 -4.49 8.26
CA MET A 19 6.32 -4.98 7.79
C MET A 19 6.14 -4.81 6.29
N GLY A 20 7.05 -4.09 5.62
CA GLY A 20 7.02 -3.97 4.16
C GLY A 20 5.90 -3.05 3.65
N THR A 21 5.44 -2.07 4.46
CA THR A 21 4.23 -1.29 4.15
C THR A 21 4.48 -0.38 2.95
N LEU A 22 3.74 -0.60 1.86
CA LEU A 22 3.84 0.24 0.66
C LEU A 22 2.77 1.33 0.58
N TYR A 23 1.59 1.07 1.17
CA TYR A 23 0.43 1.93 1.11
C TYR A 23 -0.46 1.76 2.34
N ILE A 24 -1.02 2.86 2.83
CA ILE A 24 -2.10 2.89 3.81
C ILE A 24 -3.25 3.68 3.17
N GLY A 25 -4.45 3.10 3.16
CA GLY A 25 -5.63 3.75 2.61
C GLY A 25 -6.90 3.31 3.32
N ARG A 26 -8.02 3.89 2.89
CA ARG A 26 -9.37 3.60 3.39
C ARG A 26 -10.32 3.30 2.25
N ALA A 27 -11.23 2.37 2.50
CA ALA A 27 -12.34 2.05 1.60
C ALA A 27 -13.67 2.19 2.35
N THR A 28 -14.67 2.80 1.72
CA THR A 28 -16.07 2.78 2.22
C THR A 28 -16.83 1.57 1.66
N ARG A 29 -16.51 1.16 0.43
CA ARG A 29 -17.05 -0.01 -0.25
C ARG A 29 -15.97 -1.05 -0.45
N PHE A 30 -15.82 -1.92 0.55
CA PHE A 30 -14.72 -2.87 0.65
C PHE A 30 -14.41 -3.64 -0.65
N LEU A 31 -15.38 -4.39 -1.18
CA LEU A 31 -15.14 -5.26 -2.34
C LEU A 31 -14.76 -4.45 -3.58
N ASP A 32 -15.48 -3.37 -3.85
CA ASP A 32 -15.28 -2.56 -5.05
C ASP A 32 -13.90 -1.89 -5.02
N GLU A 33 -13.54 -1.27 -3.90
CA GLU A 33 -12.27 -0.55 -3.74
C GLU A 33 -11.05 -1.50 -3.80
N VAL A 34 -11.15 -2.68 -3.17
CA VAL A 34 -10.06 -3.68 -3.25
C VAL A 34 -9.94 -4.25 -4.65
N ILE A 35 -11.06 -4.51 -5.34
CA ILE A 35 -11.04 -4.97 -6.73
C ILE A 35 -10.40 -3.92 -7.63
N GLU A 36 -10.79 -2.65 -7.50
CA GLU A 36 -10.24 -1.56 -8.30
C GLU A 36 -8.76 -1.32 -7.99
N LEU A 37 -8.34 -1.42 -6.71
CA LEU A 37 -6.92 -1.39 -6.34
C LEU A 37 -6.15 -2.52 -7.03
N LYS A 38 -6.62 -3.77 -6.91
CA LYS A 38 -5.93 -4.92 -7.52
C LYS A 38 -5.87 -4.81 -9.03
N LYS A 39 -6.96 -4.41 -9.69
CA LYS A 39 -6.98 -4.14 -11.13
C LYS A 39 -5.97 -3.07 -11.49
N SER A 40 -5.99 -1.93 -10.81
CA SER A 40 -5.07 -0.82 -11.11
C SER A 40 -3.60 -1.19 -10.91
N MET A 41 -3.26 -2.18 -10.07
CA MET A 41 -1.89 -2.65 -9.92
C MET A 41 -1.53 -3.82 -10.84
N ALA A 42 -2.52 -4.46 -11.48
CA ALA A 42 -2.30 -5.63 -12.31
C ALA A 42 -1.55 -5.26 -13.60
N PRO A 43 -0.58 -6.08 -14.06
CA PRO A 43 0.19 -5.80 -15.27
C PRO A 43 -0.64 -5.65 -16.55
N ALA A 44 -1.83 -6.26 -16.59
CA ALA A 44 -2.68 -6.35 -17.79
C ALA A 44 -3.78 -5.27 -17.86
N ASP A 45 -3.92 -4.44 -16.84
CA ASP A 45 -5.04 -3.49 -16.74
C ASP A 45 -4.53 -2.06 -16.81
N THR A 46 -5.11 -1.27 -17.72
CA THR A 46 -4.75 0.14 -17.94
C THR A 46 -5.68 1.10 -17.18
N SER A 47 -6.61 0.60 -16.38
CA SER A 47 -7.54 1.43 -15.63
C SER A 47 -6.80 2.31 -14.61
N SER A 48 -6.93 3.63 -14.74
CA SER A 48 -6.18 4.63 -13.97
C SER A 48 -6.90 5.16 -12.73
N ASN A 49 -7.97 4.50 -12.30
CA ASN A 49 -8.90 5.09 -11.32
C ASN A 49 -8.40 5.10 -9.88
N HIS A 50 -7.34 4.37 -9.53
CA HIS A 50 -6.81 4.32 -8.17
C HIS A 50 -5.38 4.88 -8.12
N GLU A 51 -5.15 5.94 -7.34
CA GLU A 51 -3.86 6.65 -7.28
C GLU A 51 -2.69 5.73 -6.91
N CYS A 52 -2.88 4.85 -5.93
CA CYS A 52 -1.87 3.86 -5.52
C CYS A 52 -1.43 2.99 -6.71
N GLY A 53 -2.39 2.48 -7.51
CA GLY A 53 -2.09 1.67 -8.68
C GLY A 53 -1.38 2.44 -9.78
N ALA A 54 -1.78 3.70 -10.03
CA ALA A 54 -1.09 4.56 -10.97
C ALA A 54 0.39 4.74 -10.58
N ARG A 55 0.67 5.10 -9.32
CA ARG A 55 2.04 5.27 -8.81
C ARG A 55 2.88 4.01 -8.90
N TYR A 56 2.29 2.86 -8.59
CA TYR A 56 2.97 1.58 -8.68
C TYR A 56 3.33 1.24 -10.14
N ARG A 57 2.39 1.41 -11.07
CA ARG A 57 2.63 1.14 -12.50
C ARG A 57 3.70 2.03 -13.11
N ASP A 58 3.72 3.31 -12.72
CA ASP A 58 4.65 4.31 -13.25
C ASP A 58 6.09 4.11 -12.76
N SER A 59 6.32 3.25 -11.75
CA SER A 59 7.63 2.99 -11.16
C SER A 59 8.15 1.59 -11.47
N GLU A 60 9.01 1.47 -12.49
CA GLU A 60 9.70 0.20 -12.82
C GLU A 60 10.50 -0.33 -11.63
N THR A 61 11.20 0.54 -10.91
CA THR A 61 12.02 0.14 -9.75
C THR A 61 11.19 -0.41 -8.58
N LEU A 62 9.97 0.10 -8.37
CA LEU A 62 9.05 -0.48 -7.37
C LEU A 62 8.51 -1.83 -7.83
N LYS A 63 8.19 -2.00 -9.11
CA LYS A 63 7.71 -3.28 -9.67
C LYS A 63 8.79 -4.37 -9.63
N GLU A 64 10.03 -4.02 -9.95
CA GLU A 64 11.18 -4.92 -9.86
C GLU A 64 11.44 -5.36 -8.42
N LYS A 65 11.35 -4.42 -7.47
CA LYS A 65 11.62 -4.70 -6.05
C LYS A 65 10.47 -5.40 -5.33
N TYR A 66 9.22 -5.06 -5.68
CA TYR A 66 8.00 -5.59 -5.06
C TYR A 66 7.03 -6.06 -6.15
N PRO A 67 7.28 -7.22 -6.78
CA PRO A 67 6.44 -7.74 -7.86
C PRO A 67 4.97 -7.91 -7.45
N TYR A 68 4.06 -7.72 -8.40
CA TYR A 68 2.61 -7.70 -8.14
C TYR A 68 2.12 -9.00 -7.50
N GLU A 69 2.65 -10.13 -7.94
CA GLU A 69 2.35 -11.48 -7.44
C GLU A 69 2.73 -11.70 -5.96
N HIS A 70 3.58 -10.84 -5.40
CA HIS A 70 4.03 -10.88 -4.00
C HIS A 70 3.34 -9.83 -3.12
N LEU A 71 2.52 -8.96 -3.70
CA LEU A 71 1.76 -7.97 -2.95
C LEU A 71 0.57 -8.63 -2.27
N TYR A 72 0.28 -8.17 -1.05
CA TYR A 72 -0.91 -8.55 -0.30
C TYR A 72 -1.58 -7.33 0.31
N ILE A 73 -2.82 -7.50 0.73
CA ILE A 73 -3.63 -6.48 1.39
C ILE A 73 -4.00 -6.99 2.78
N GLU A 74 -3.67 -6.22 3.81
CA GLU A 74 -4.19 -6.40 5.16
C GLU A 74 -5.41 -5.50 5.37
N LEU A 75 -6.44 -6.03 6.03
CA LEU A 75 -7.73 -5.37 6.19
C LEU A 75 -8.08 -5.20 7.67
N HIS A 76 -8.50 -3.99 8.04
CA HIS A 76 -8.97 -3.67 9.38
C HIS A 76 -10.40 -3.11 9.28
N GLY A 77 -11.38 -3.84 9.82
CA GLY A 77 -12.77 -3.39 9.88
C GLY A 77 -12.99 -2.36 10.99
N THR A 78 -13.62 -1.24 10.67
CA THR A 78 -13.95 -0.18 11.63
C THR A 78 -15.07 0.72 11.09
N ASP A 79 -15.87 1.30 12.00
CA ASP A 79 -16.85 2.34 11.67
C ASP A 79 -16.22 3.75 11.63
N GLN A 80 -14.98 3.89 12.11
CA GLN A 80 -14.21 5.13 12.19
C GLN A 80 -13.04 5.12 11.21
N GLY A 81 -13.33 4.76 9.95
CA GLY A 81 -12.29 4.53 8.95
C GLY A 81 -11.42 5.77 8.69
N LEU A 82 -12.02 6.95 8.68
CA LEU A 82 -11.31 8.21 8.40
C LEU A 82 -10.31 8.52 9.51
N GLU A 83 -10.74 8.37 10.76
CA GLU A 83 -9.91 8.57 11.94
C GLU A 83 -8.77 7.55 11.96
N LEU A 84 -9.07 6.27 11.74
CA LEU A 84 -8.07 5.21 11.75
C LEU A 84 -7.01 5.37 10.65
N GLU A 85 -7.42 5.75 9.44
CA GLU A 85 -6.48 6.07 8.35
C GLU A 85 -5.56 7.24 8.73
N SER A 86 -6.15 8.33 9.25
CA SER A 86 -5.38 9.50 9.69
C SER A 86 -4.38 9.15 10.79
N GLU A 87 -4.80 8.37 11.79
CA GLU A 87 -3.96 7.92 12.88
C GLU A 87 -2.83 7.01 12.42
N LYS A 88 -3.11 6.05 11.53
CA LYS A 88 -2.10 5.14 10.97
C LYS A 88 -1.06 5.93 10.15
N LEU A 89 -1.49 6.85 9.29
CA LEU A 89 -0.57 7.69 8.51
C LEU A 89 0.28 8.60 9.41
N LYS A 90 -0.31 9.24 10.42
CA LYS A 90 0.44 10.09 11.38
C LYS A 90 1.44 9.28 12.19
N SER A 91 1.05 8.08 12.62
CA SER A 91 1.91 7.19 13.40
C SER A 91 3.08 6.70 12.54
N TYR A 92 2.79 6.28 11.30
CA TYR A 92 3.81 5.89 10.33
C TYR A 92 4.81 7.01 10.07
N LEU A 93 4.32 8.23 9.79
CA LEU A 93 5.15 9.41 9.59
C LEU A 93 6.03 9.71 10.81
N ARG A 94 5.49 9.61 12.03
CA ARG A 94 6.25 9.83 13.27
C ARG A 94 7.34 8.78 13.47
N GLU A 95 7.08 7.53 13.12
CA GLU A 95 8.00 6.42 13.32
C GLU A 95 9.13 6.38 12.27
N PHE A 96 8.78 6.64 11.01
CA PHE A 96 9.68 6.45 9.87
C PHE A 96 10.21 7.74 9.25
N GLY A 97 9.61 8.89 9.58
CA GLY A 97 9.99 10.23 9.09
C GLY A 97 9.41 10.59 7.71
N GLU A 98 8.70 9.65 7.08
CA GLU A 98 8.08 9.80 5.77
C GLU A 98 6.81 8.94 5.69
N LEU A 99 5.97 9.19 4.69
CA LEU A 99 4.81 8.35 4.40
C LEU A 99 5.22 7.07 3.64
N PRO A 100 4.35 6.04 3.56
CA PRO A 100 4.61 4.90 2.70
C PRO A 100 4.82 5.32 1.22
N PRO A 101 5.58 4.57 0.40
CA PRO A 101 6.03 4.92 -0.95
C PRO A 101 4.91 5.28 -1.92
N LEU A 102 3.75 4.64 -1.77
CA LEU A 102 2.61 4.83 -2.64
C LEU A 102 1.59 5.83 -2.05
N ASN A 103 1.83 6.33 -0.84
CA ASN A 103 1.11 7.48 -0.27
C ASN A 103 1.77 8.79 -0.73
N ARG A 104 0.97 9.85 -0.88
CA ARG A 104 1.44 11.15 -1.37
C ARG A 104 2.12 11.95 -0.25
N MET A 105 3.30 12.50 -0.52
CA MET A 105 3.78 13.72 0.15
C MET A 105 3.12 14.90 -0.58
N SER A 106 2.07 15.49 0.01
CA SER A 106 1.44 16.71 -0.54
C SER A 106 2.28 17.93 -0.26
#